data_AF-A0A7Y5CNF6-F1
#
_entry.id   AF-A0A7Y5CNF6-F1
#
_cell.length_a   1.000
_cell.length_b   1.000
_cell.length_c   1.000
_cell.angle_alpha   90.00
_cell.angle_beta   90.00
_cell.angle_gamma   90.00
#
_symmetry.space_group_name_H-M   'P 1'
#
loop_
_entity.id
_entity.type
_entity.pdbx_description
1 polymer ?
#
loop_
_entity_poly.entity_id
_entity_poly.type
_entity_poly.pdbx_seq_one_letter_code
_entity_poly.pdbx_strand_id
1 'polypeptide(L)'
;MHKTKKRNRPRRAAPIKPKTLLPTPTFKTLEEEARFWDTHDTTEYEMEDLDETIEVSPSFKAHLQKRKAERLAELLGLGPEQWQKTQKIARRKRMPTHAVLKRWIDEGLQREAA
;
A
#
# COMPACT_ATOMS: atom_id res chain seq x y z
N MET A 1 -33.63 24.54 -13.07
CA MET A 1 -32.44 24.20 -13.87
C MET A 1 -31.23 24.07 -12.95
N HIS A 2 -30.87 22.86 -12.52
CA HIS A 2 -29.74 22.64 -11.61
C HIS A 2 -28.50 22.22 -12.40
N LYS A 3 -27.51 23.13 -12.51
CA LYS A 3 -26.21 22.85 -13.14
C LYS A 3 -25.38 22.00 -12.18
N THR A 4 -25.21 20.71 -12.48
CA THR A 4 -24.29 19.83 -11.76
C THR A 4 -22.86 20.20 -12.10
N LYS A 5 -22.15 20.76 -11.10
CA LYS A 5 -20.72 21.08 -11.18
C LYS A 5 -19.95 19.75 -11.28
N LYS A 6 -19.58 19.34 -12.50
CA LYS A 6 -18.75 18.15 -12.73
C LYS A 6 -17.46 18.31 -11.91
N ARG A 7 -17.29 17.47 -10.89
CA ARG A 7 -16.05 17.38 -10.11
C ARG A 7 -14.92 17.02 -11.06
N ASN A 8 -13.99 17.94 -11.24
CA ASN A 8 -12.79 17.75 -12.04
C ASN A 8 -11.91 16.72 -11.29
N ARG A 9 -11.99 15.43 -11.66
CA ARG A 9 -11.06 14.43 -11.13
C ARG A 9 -9.68 14.75 -11.71
N PRO A 10 -8.62 14.87 -10.90
CA PRO A 10 -7.29 15.06 -11.45
C PRO A 10 -7.00 13.92 -12.42
N ARG A 11 -6.59 14.27 -13.65
CA ARG A 11 -6.10 13.32 -14.65
C ARG A 11 -5.08 12.41 -13.96
N ARG A 12 -5.21 11.08 -14.14
CA ARG A 12 -4.20 10.12 -13.66
C ARG A 12 -2.84 10.67 -14.06
N ALA A 13 -1.97 10.91 -13.07
CA ALA A 13 -0.61 11.32 -13.34
C ALA A 13 -0.02 10.36 -14.38
N ALA A 14 0.64 10.91 -15.40
CA ALA A 14 1.38 10.09 -16.34
C ALA A 14 2.31 9.14 -15.57
N PRO A 15 2.57 7.91 -16.05
CA PRO A 15 3.53 7.04 -15.40
C PRO A 15 4.84 7.81 -15.23
N ILE A 16 5.29 7.94 -13.98
CA ILE A 16 6.58 8.55 -13.66
C ILE A 16 7.60 7.70 -14.40
N LYS A 17 8.24 8.25 -15.43
CA LYS A 17 9.35 7.56 -16.10
C LYS A 17 10.41 7.30 -15.02
N PRO A 18 10.92 6.06 -14.86
CA PRO A 18 11.94 5.81 -13.85
C PRO A 18 13.13 6.73 -14.14
N LYS A 19 13.57 7.48 -13.12
CA LYS A 19 14.80 8.27 -13.19
C LYS A 19 15.93 7.24 -13.32
N THR A 20 16.70 7.30 -14.41
CA THR A 20 17.92 6.50 -14.55
C THR A 20 18.92 6.99 -13.50
N LEU A 21 19.29 6.10 -12.58
CA LEU A 21 20.29 6.38 -11.55
C LEU A 21 21.69 6.36 -12.16
N LEU A 22 22.61 7.11 -11.56
CA LEU A 22 24.03 7.15 -11.94
C LEU A 22 24.79 6.02 -11.25
N PRO A 23 25.81 5.40 -11.87
CA PRO A 23 26.60 4.37 -11.19
C PRO A 23 27.34 4.96 -9.97
N THR A 24 27.51 4.17 -8.91
CA THR A 24 28.28 4.58 -7.73
C THR A 24 29.74 4.88 -8.11
N PRO A 25 30.29 6.07 -7.77
CA PRO A 25 31.68 6.38 -8.06
C PRO A 25 32.65 5.56 -7.20
N THR A 26 33.82 5.26 -7.73
CA THR A 26 34.93 4.64 -6.98
C THR A 26 35.93 5.71 -6.55
N PHE A 27 36.19 5.82 -5.24
CA PHE A 27 37.12 6.81 -4.69
C PHE A 27 38.47 6.17 -4.34
N LYS A 28 39.54 6.96 -4.43
CA LYS A 28 40.88 6.50 -4.05
C LYS A 28 41.18 6.75 -2.58
N THR A 29 40.56 7.78 -2.00
CA THR A 29 40.73 8.14 -0.60
C THR A 29 39.38 8.47 0.05
N LEU A 30 39.31 8.28 1.36
CA LEU A 30 38.12 8.59 2.16
C LEU A 30 37.82 10.11 2.15
N GLU A 31 38.84 10.95 2.04
CA GLU A 31 38.71 12.41 1.95
C GLU A 31 38.05 12.85 0.62
N GLU A 32 38.34 12.15 -0.47
CA GLU A 32 37.72 12.37 -1.78
C GLU A 32 36.24 11.97 -1.74
N GLU A 33 35.94 10.82 -1.17
CA GLU A 33 34.59 10.32 -0.96
C GLU A 33 33.73 11.29 -0.13
N ALA A 34 34.25 11.75 1.01
CA ALA A 34 33.54 12.70 1.87
C ALA A 34 33.22 14.01 1.13
N ARG A 35 34.20 14.58 0.41
CA ARG A 35 34.00 15.82 -0.37
C ARG A 35 32.99 15.63 -1.50
N PHE A 36 32.96 14.45 -2.11
CA PHE A 36 31.98 14.12 -3.14
C PHE A 36 30.57 14.09 -2.54
N TRP A 37 30.35 13.36 -1.45
CA TRP A 37 29.04 13.25 -0.81
C TRP A 37 28.56 14.54 -0.12
N ASP A 38 29.46 15.45 0.26
CA ASP A 38 29.10 16.78 0.75
C ASP A 38 28.40 17.65 -0.32
N THR A 39 28.62 17.35 -1.61
CA THR A 39 28.16 18.18 -2.73
C THR A 39 27.16 17.50 -3.65
N HIS A 40 26.96 16.19 -3.53
CA HIS A 40 26.09 15.40 -4.39
C HIS A 40 24.94 14.74 -3.61
N ASP A 41 23.75 14.69 -4.22
CA ASP A 41 22.59 14.02 -3.64
C ASP A 41 22.71 12.49 -3.82
N THR A 42 22.75 11.77 -2.71
CA THR A 42 22.82 10.29 -2.66
C THR A 42 21.68 9.60 -3.41
N THR A 43 20.51 10.23 -3.54
CA THR A 43 19.35 9.65 -4.23
C THR A 43 19.49 9.59 -5.75
N GLU A 44 20.53 10.19 -6.32
CA GLU A 44 20.80 10.18 -7.77
C GLU A 44 21.65 9.00 -8.23
N TYR A 45 22.24 8.25 -7.29
CA TYR A 45 23.16 7.17 -7.57
C TYR A 45 22.53 5.81 -7.29
N GLU A 46 22.97 4.80 -8.03
CA GLU A 46 22.72 3.39 -7.74
C GLU A 46 23.39 3.12 -6.39
N MET A 47 22.58 2.80 -5.38
CA MET A 47 23.08 2.29 -4.11
C MET A 47 22.86 0.79 -4.10
N GLU A 48 23.77 0.08 -3.44
CA GLU A 48 23.60 -1.36 -3.25
C GLU A 48 22.34 -1.60 -2.43
N ASP A 49 21.39 -2.37 -2.99
CA ASP A 49 20.20 -2.78 -2.25
C ASP A 49 20.67 -3.64 -1.08
N LEU A 50 20.40 -3.17 0.14
CA LEU A 50 20.60 -3.97 1.33
C LEU A 50 19.54 -5.07 1.33
N ASP A 51 19.92 -6.27 0.87
CA ASP A 51 19.13 -7.51 0.95
C ASP A 51 18.98 -8.02 2.41
N GLU A 52 18.91 -7.10 3.37
CA GLU A 52 18.71 -7.41 4.76
C GLU A 52 17.22 -7.61 5.06
N THR A 53 16.90 -8.77 5.62
CA THR A 53 15.55 -9.03 6.10
C THR A 53 15.31 -8.19 7.36
N ILE A 54 14.52 -7.13 7.24
CA ILE A 54 14.13 -6.30 8.39
C ILE A 54 13.13 -7.09 9.25
N GLU A 55 13.54 -7.46 10.46
CA GLU A 55 12.64 -8.03 11.45
C GLU A 55 11.74 -6.97 12.06
N VAL A 56 10.43 -7.19 11.92
CA VAL A 56 9.41 -6.28 12.42
C VAL A 56 8.88 -6.76 13.75
N SER A 57 8.78 -5.85 14.73
CA SER A 57 8.27 -6.18 16.07
C SER A 57 6.85 -6.79 16.02
N PRO A 58 6.52 -7.73 16.92
CA PRO A 58 5.19 -8.34 16.97
C PRO A 58 4.05 -7.32 17.13
N SER A 59 4.27 -6.25 17.90
CA SER A 59 3.30 -5.17 18.10
C SER A 59 3.02 -4.40 16.82
N PHE A 60 4.04 -4.12 16.01
CA PHE A 60 3.87 -3.45 14.73
C PHE A 60 3.20 -4.36 13.70
N LYS A 61 3.51 -5.66 13.69
CA LYS A 61 2.78 -6.65 12.86
C LYS A 61 1.28 -6.65 13.20
N ALA A 62 0.92 -6.66 14.47
CA ALA A 62 -0.47 -6.59 14.91
C ALA A 62 -1.14 -5.29 14.49
N HIS A 63 -0.45 -4.15 14.61
CA HIS A 63 -0.94 -2.85 14.16
C HIS A 63 -1.21 -2.84 12.64
N LEU A 64 -0.29 -3.36 11.83
CA LEU A 64 -0.48 -3.47 10.38
C LEU A 64 -1.69 -4.32 10.00
N GLN A 65 -1.93 -5.44 10.70
CA GLN A 65 -3.10 -6.28 10.44
C GLN A 65 -4.40 -5.56 10.78
N LYS A 66 -4.44 -4.83 11.90
CA LYS A 66 -5.59 -3.99 12.28
C LYS A 66 -5.86 -2.93 11.22
N ARG A 67 -4.82 -2.19 10.80
CA ARG A 67 -4.93 -1.15 9.77
C ARG A 67 -5.42 -1.70 8.43
N LYS A 68 -4.93 -2.87 8.01
CA LYS A 68 -5.39 -3.55 6.78
C LYS A 68 -6.88 -3.88 6.84
N ALA A 69 -7.34 -4.37 7.99
CA ALA A 69 -8.75 -4.67 8.24
C ALA A 69 -9.64 -3.42 8.20
N GLU A 70 -9.24 -2.34 8.87
CA GLU A 70 -9.99 -1.06 8.88
C GLU A 70 -10.06 -0.43 7.49
N ARG A 71 -8.93 -0.40 6.76
CA ARG A 71 -8.88 0.09 5.38
C ARG A 71 -9.82 -0.69 4.45
N LEU A 72 -9.97 -2.00 4.66
CA LEU A 72 -10.92 -2.80 3.88
C LEU A 72 -12.37 -2.38 4.13
N ALA A 73 -12.73 -2.10 5.39
CA ALA A 73 -14.05 -1.59 5.73
C ALA A 73 -14.32 -0.24 5.07
N GLU A 74 -13.34 0.68 5.10
CA GLU A 74 -13.42 1.98 4.44
C GLU A 74 -13.60 1.86 2.92
N LEU A 75 -12.79 1.02 2.27
CA LEU A 75 -12.85 0.82 0.81
C LEU A 75 -14.20 0.27 0.34
N LEU A 76 -14.84 -0.56 1.16
CA LEU A 76 -16.15 -1.14 0.87
C LEU A 76 -17.32 -0.28 1.38
N GLY A 77 -17.04 0.86 2.02
CA GLY A 77 -18.05 1.73 2.61
C GLY A 77 -18.86 1.07 3.73
N LEU A 78 -18.29 0.07 4.43
CA LEU A 78 -18.96 -0.65 5.50
C LEU A 78 -19.00 0.21 6.76
N GLY A 79 -20.21 0.44 7.29
CA GLY A 79 -20.37 1.09 8.59
C GLY A 79 -19.81 0.22 9.73
N PRO A 80 -19.56 0.80 10.91
CA PRO A 80 -18.94 0.10 12.04
C PRO A 80 -19.75 -1.13 12.47
N GLU A 81 -21.07 -1.06 12.46
CA GLU A 81 -21.95 -2.18 12.82
C GLU A 81 -21.86 -3.34 11.81
N GLN A 82 -21.88 -3.02 10.51
CA GLN A 82 -21.76 -4.01 9.44
C GLN A 82 -20.40 -4.70 9.50
N TRP A 83 -19.33 -3.93 9.74
CA TRP A 83 -17.98 -4.46 9.89
C TRP A 83 -17.87 -5.41 11.09
N GLN A 84 -18.40 -5.02 12.26
CA GLN A 84 -18.42 -5.89 13.44
C GLN A 84 -19.20 -7.18 13.21
N LYS A 85 -20.38 -7.10 12.56
CA LYS A 85 -21.17 -8.30 12.20
C LYS A 85 -20.39 -9.22 11.26
N THR A 86 -19.72 -8.65 10.26
CA THR A 86 -18.88 -9.39 9.31
C THR A 86 -17.74 -10.11 10.04
N GLN A 87 -17.02 -9.42 10.93
CA GLN A 87 -15.96 -10.02 11.74
C GLN A 87 -16.48 -11.15 12.65
N LYS A 88 -17.65 -10.97 13.27
CA LYS A 88 -18.29 -12.02 14.09
C LYS A 88 -18.64 -13.26 13.25
N ILE A 89 -19.13 -13.08 12.01
CA ILE A 89 -19.43 -14.19 11.11
C ILE A 89 -18.13 -14.89 10.67
N ALA A 90 -17.10 -14.12 10.30
CA ALA A 90 -15.81 -14.65 9.91
C ALA A 90 -15.17 -15.51 11.02
N ARG A 91 -15.21 -15.04 12.28
CA ARG A 91 -14.76 -15.80 13.45
C ARG A 91 -15.53 -17.10 13.64
N ARG A 92 -16.87 -17.06 13.56
CA ARG A 92 -17.72 -18.26 13.65
C ARG A 92 -17.39 -19.28 12.55
N LYS A 93 -17.07 -18.81 11.34
CA LYS A 93 -16.67 -19.65 10.21
C LYS A 93 -15.20 -20.06 10.22
N ARG A 94 -14.39 -19.61 11.19
CA ARG A 94 -12.92 -19.79 11.22
C ARG A 94 -12.23 -19.36 9.92
N MET A 95 -12.72 -18.27 9.31
CA MET A 95 -12.19 -17.74 8.06
C MET A 95 -11.70 -16.30 8.25
N PRO A 96 -10.70 -15.86 7.46
CA PRO A 96 -10.36 -14.44 7.35
C PRO A 96 -11.54 -13.61 6.86
N THR A 97 -11.69 -12.38 7.37
CA THR A 97 -12.81 -11.50 7.02
C THR A 97 -12.89 -11.21 5.52
N HIS A 98 -11.75 -11.00 4.85
CA HIS A 98 -11.71 -10.77 3.40
C HIS A 98 -12.23 -11.98 2.59
N ALA A 99 -11.98 -13.21 3.06
CA ALA A 99 -12.40 -14.42 2.37
C ALA A 99 -13.92 -14.61 2.42
N VAL A 100 -14.53 -14.27 3.57
CA VAL A 100 -16.00 -14.26 3.72
C VAL A 100 -16.62 -13.21 2.80
N LEU A 101 -16.06 -12.00 2.78
CA LEU A 101 -16.54 -10.92 1.92
C LEU A 101 -16.45 -11.30 0.44
N LYS A 102 -15.30 -11.84 -0.01
CA LYS A 102 -15.11 -12.31 -1.38
C LYS A 102 -16.20 -13.31 -1.75
N ARG A 103 -16.42 -14.32 -0.91
CA ARG A 103 -17.46 -15.35 -1.13
C ARG A 103 -18.85 -14.75 -1.27
N TRP A 104 -19.23 -13.79 -0.43
CA TRP A 104 -20.53 -13.13 -0.53
C TRP A 104 -20.68 -12.28 -1.79
N ILE A 105 -19.61 -11.62 -2.22
CA ILE A 105 -19.59 -10.89 -3.49
C ILE A 105 -19.79 -11.87 -4.65
N ASP A 106 -19.06 -12.99 -4.66
CA ASP A 106 -19.19 -14.03 -5.69
C ASP A 106 -20.62 -14.61 -5.73
N GLU A 107 -21.20 -14.94 -4.57
CA GLU A 107 -22.59 -15.42 -4.44
C GLU A 107 -23.61 -14.37 -4.90
N GLY A 108 -23.39 -13.09 -4.59
CA GLY A 108 -24.26 -11.99 -5.02
C GLY A 108 -24.23 -11.81 -6.54
N LEU A 109 -23.04 -11.84 -7.14
CA LEU A 109 -22.87 -11.75 -8.60
C LEU A 109 -23.53 -12.92 -9.32
N GLN A 110 -23.45 -14.13 -8.77
CA GLN A 110 -24.10 -15.31 -9.34
C GLN A 110 -25.63 -15.20 -9.32
N ARG A 111 -26.22 -14.60 -8.28
CA ARG A 111 -27.68 -14.42 -8.18
C ARG A 111 -28.23 -13.40 -9.17
N GLU A 112 -27.48 -12.33 -9.43
CA GLU A 112 -27.89 -11.28 -10.36
C GLU A 112 -27.61 -11.63 -11.83
N ALA A 113 -26.69 -12.57 -12.08
CA ALA A 113 -26.37 -13.05 -13.42
C ALA A 113 -27.32 -14.15 -13.92
N ALA A 114 -28.15 -14.73 -13.03
CA ALA A 114 -29.14 -15.76 -13.32
C ALA A 114 -30.52 -15.15 -13.58
#